data_AF-A0A9D5S5X8-F1
#
_entry.id   AF-A0A9D5S5X8-F1
#
_cell.length_a   1.000
_cell.length_b   1.000
_cell.length_c   1.000
_cell.angle_alpha   90.00
_cell.angle_beta   90.00
_cell.angle_gamma   90.00
#
_symmetry.space_group_name_H-M   'P 1'
#
loop_
_entity.id
_entity.type
_entity.pdbx_description
1 polymer ?
#
loop_
_entity_poly.entity_id
_entity_poly.type
_entity_poly.pdbx_seq_one_letter_code
_entity_poly.pdbx_strand_id
1 'polypeptide(L)'
;MSKITKEQYEFALARIEELLPVVDDNTPANSRNAIELTMMSDVVIDYEKEHYPIGKPTVAQLIQLSLDEKNMSQKQLADEIGISPSRISDYISGRAEPTLKIARMLCLTLGITPAAMLGC
;
A
#
# COMPACT_ATOMS: atom_id res chain seq x y z
N MET A 1 15.20 -22.42 6.45
CA MET A 1 15.72 -21.08 6.08
C MET A 1 15.98 -20.34 7.38
N SER A 2 17.17 -19.78 7.55
CA SER A 2 17.55 -19.09 8.79
C SER A 2 16.69 -17.83 8.95
N LYS A 3 15.96 -17.72 10.06
CA LYS A 3 15.10 -16.57 10.34
C LYS A 3 15.97 -15.31 10.51
N ILE A 4 15.71 -14.27 9.73
CA ILE A 4 16.42 -12.99 9.81
C ILE A 4 16.02 -12.32 11.13
N THR A 5 17.01 -11.89 11.91
CA THR A 5 16.75 -11.17 13.17
C THR A 5 16.51 -9.69 12.93
N LYS A 6 15.86 -9.01 13.88
CA LYS A 6 15.64 -7.56 13.81
C LYS A 6 16.96 -6.78 13.71
N GLU A 7 18.02 -7.25 14.37
CA GLU A 7 19.35 -6.66 14.31
C GLU A 7 19.96 -6.75 12.91
N GLN A 8 19.80 -7.90 12.22
CA GLN A 8 20.26 -8.07 10.85
C GLN A 8 19.48 -7.19 9.87
N TYR A 9 18.17 -7.03 10.09
CA TYR A 9 17.32 -6.11 9.34
C TYR A 9 17.75 -4.65 9.52
N GLU A 10 17.95 -4.20 10.76
CA GLU A 10 18.39 -2.82 11.05
C GLU A 10 19.79 -2.52 10.48
N PHE A 11 20.70 -3.48 10.56
CA PHE A 11 22.02 -3.38 9.92
C PHE A 11 21.90 -3.26 8.39
N ALA A 12 21.07 -4.09 7.76
CA ALA A 12 20.87 -4.06 6.31
C ALA A 12 20.26 -2.72 5.87
N LEU A 13 19.28 -2.18 6.60
CA LEU A 13 18.72 -0.86 6.34
C LEU A 13 19.77 0.25 6.38
N ALA A 14 20.55 0.32 7.47
CA ALA A 14 21.61 1.33 7.59
C ALA A 14 22.63 1.22 6.44
N ARG A 15 22.96 -0.02 6.03
CA ARG A 15 23.88 -0.23 4.92
C ARG A 15 23.30 0.19 3.58
N ILE A 16 22.01 -0.05 3.34
CA ILE A 16 21.31 0.43 2.14
C ILE A 16 21.36 1.97 2.08
N GLU A 17 21.09 2.66 3.19
CA GLU A 17 21.15 4.14 3.24
C GLU A 17 22.54 4.68 2.84
N GLU A 18 23.61 3.99 3.20
CA GLU A 18 24.98 4.34 2.78
C GLU A 18 25.27 4.03 1.31
N LEU A 19 24.63 3.01 0.75
CA LEU A 19 24.88 2.53 -0.62
C LEU A 19 24.05 3.28 -1.67
N LEU A 20 22.84 3.74 -1.33
CA LEU A 20 21.95 4.47 -2.24
C LEU A 20 22.58 5.73 -2.89
N PRO A 21 23.41 6.53 -2.20
CA PRO A 21 24.06 7.69 -2.82
C PRO A 21 25.18 7.34 -3.81
N VAL A 22 25.72 6.11 -3.77
CA VAL A 22 26.91 5.68 -4.53
C VAL A 22 26.63 4.59 -5.55
N VAL A 23 25.39 4.09 -5.62
CA VAL A 23 24.90 3.14 -6.62
C VAL A 23 23.79 3.82 -7.42
N ASP A 24 24.00 3.96 -8.72
CA ASP A 24 23.07 4.58 -9.66
C ASP A 24 22.84 3.69 -10.90
N ASP A 25 22.01 4.15 -11.83
CA ASP A 25 21.69 3.43 -13.07
C ASP A 25 22.91 3.21 -13.99
N ASN A 26 24.01 3.94 -13.79
CA ASN A 26 25.25 3.78 -14.56
C ASN A 26 26.24 2.83 -13.88
N THR A 27 25.98 2.45 -12.64
CA THR A 27 26.84 1.57 -11.86
C THR A 27 26.74 0.14 -12.39
N PRO A 28 27.85 -0.49 -12.82
CA PRO A 28 27.80 -1.86 -13.31
C PRO A 28 27.23 -2.82 -12.26
N ALA A 29 26.34 -3.73 -12.66
CA ALA A 29 25.73 -4.68 -11.73
C ALA A 29 26.73 -5.62 -11.04
N ASN A 30 27.92 -5.79 -11.61
CA ASN A 30 29.03 -6.56 -11.02
C ASN A 30 29.93 -5.72 -10.10
N SER A 31 29.63 -4.43 -9.92
CA SER A 31 30.27 -3.57 -8.93
C SER A 31 30.04 -4.14 -7.53
N ARG A 32 31.08 -4.08 -6.69
CA ARG A 32 30.99 -4.50 -5.29
C ARG A 32 29.82 -3.84 -4.56
N ASN A 33 29.61 -2.55 -4.77
CA ASN A 33 28.55 -1.78 -4.10
C ASN A 33 27.16 -2.19 -4.59
N ALA A 34 27.00 -2.48 -5.89
CA ALA A 34 25.72 -2.93 -6.45
C ALA A 34 25.36 -4.35 -5.99
N ILE A 35 26.34 -5.23 -5.91
CA ILE A 35 26.18 -6.59 -5.37
C ILE A 35 25.80 -6.52 -3.88
N GLU A 36 26.50 -5.68 -3.11
CA GLU A 36 26.21 -5.49 -1.69
C GLU A 36 24.81 -4.91 -1.45
N LEU A 37 24.42 -3.89 -2.23
CA LEU A 37 23.08 -3.30 -2.15
C LEU A 37 22.00 -4.34 -2.42
N THR A 38 22.21 -5.21 -3.40
CA THR A 38 21.30 -6.32 -3.71
C THR A 38 21.18 -7.27 -2.53
N MET A 39 22.31 -7.73 -1.96
CA MET A 39 22.29 -8.64 -0.81
C MET A 39 21.59 -8.04 0.42
N MET A 40 21.85 -6.77 0.74
CA MET A 40 21.19 -6.10 1.87
C MET A 40 19.70 -5.92 1.61
N SER A 41 19.33 -5.62 0.37
CA SER A 41 17.93 -5.51 -0.04
C SER A 41 17.21 -6.85 0.11
N ASP A 42 17.83 -7.97 -0.26
CA ASP A 42 17.26 -9.31 -0.06
C ASP A 42 16.99 -9.61 1.43
N VAL A 43 17.91 -9.21 2.32
CA VAL A 43 17.73 -9.36 3.79
C VAL A 43 16.53 -8.54 4.29
N VAL A 44 16.40 -7.29 3.85
CA VAL A 44 15.28 -6.41 4.20
C VAL A 44 13.96 -7.00 3.69
N ILE A 45 13.91 -7.39 2.41
CA ILE A 45 12.73 -7.95 1.77
C ILE A 45 12.24 -9.20 2.50
N ASP A 46 13.13 -10.13 2.84
CA ASP A 46 12.74 -11.38 3.49
C ASP A 46 12.25 -11.15 4.93
N TYR A 47 12.82 -10.18 5.65
CA TYR A 47 12.32 -9.78 6.97
C TYR A 47 10.95 -9.10 6.89
N GLU A 48 10.77 -8.15 5.95
CA GLU A 48 9.51 -7.42 5.76
C GLU A 48 8.37 -8.32 5.29
N LYS A 49 8.63 -9.30 4.41
CA LYS A 49 7.62 -10.29 4.01
C LYS A 49 7.03 -11.03 5.21
N GLU A 50 7.84 -11.33 6.22
CA GLU A 50 7.39 -12.03 7.43
C GLU A 50 6.74 -11.09 8.46
N HIS A 51 7.31 -9.90 8.67
CA HIS A 51 6.92 -9.00 9.78
C HIS A 51 6.00 -7.85 9.37
N TYR A 52 6.06 -7.43 8.11
CA TYR A 52 5.31 -6.30 7.54
C TYR A 52 4.70 -6.66 6.17
N PRO A 53 3.88 -7.72 6.08
CA PRO A 53 3.33 -8.15 4.80
C PRO A 53 2.48 -7.04 4.16
N ILE A 54 2.80 -6.70 2.91
CA ILE A 54 1.97 -5.80 2.10
C ILE A 54 0.73 -6.57 1.66
N GLY A 55 -0.35 -6.43 2.44
CA GLY A 55 -1.66 -7.01 2.12
C GLY A 55 -2.39 -6.23 1.03
N LYS A 56 -3.42 -6.84 0.44
CA LYS A 56 -4.38 -6.09 -0.41
C LYS A 56 -5.03 -4.99 0.46
N PRO A 57 -5.16 -3.75 -0.05
CA PRO A 57 -5.85 -2.70 0.69
C PRO A 57 -7.29 -3.12 0.95
N THR A 58 -7.79 -2.78 2.14
CA THR A 58 -9.20 -2.97 2.48
C THR A 58 -10.10 -2.04 1.67
N VAL A 59 -11.39 -2.36 1.55
CA VAL A 59 -12.39 -1.48 0.91
C VAL A 59 -12.39 -0.08 1.55
N ALA A 60 -12.25 -0.02 2.87
CA ALA A 60 -12.14 1.22 3.63
C ALA A 60 -10.94 2.07 3.18
N GLN A 61 -9.76 1.44 3.08
CA GLN A 61 -8.54 2.11 2.62
C GLN A 61 -8.64 2.54 1.15
N LEU A 62 -9.24 1.73 0.28
CA LEU A 62 -9.47 2.08 -1.12
C LEU A 62 -10.35 3.33 -1.24
N ILE A 63 -11.46 3.38 -0.51
CA ILE A 63 -12.37 4.53 -0.52
C ILE A 63 -11.64 5.78 -0.01
N GLN A 64 -10.92 5.68 1.11
CA GLN A 64 -10.22 6.80 1.71
C GLN A 64 -9.11 7.32 0.78
N LEU A 65 -8.28 6.43 0.24
CA LEU A 65 -7.21 6.79 -0.69
C LEU A 65 -7.77 7.47 -1.94
N SER A 66 -8.84 6.94 -2.53
CA SER A 66 -9.45 7.55 -3.72
C SER A 66 -10.11 8.90 -3.44
N LEU A 67 -10.60 9.15 -2.22
CA LEU A 67 -11.08 10.46 -1.82
C LEU A 67 -9.93 11.46 -1.73
N ASP A 68 -8.81 11.06 -1.12
CA ASP A 68 -7.62 11.89 -0.96
C ASP A 68 -7.00 12.23 -2.33
N GLU A 69 -6.84 11.24 -3.22
CA GLU A 69 -6.35 11.42 -4.59
C GLU A 69 -7.23 12.37 -5.42
N LYS A 70 -8.54 12.34 -5.19
CA LYS A 70 -9.51 13.20 -5.89
C LYS A 70 -9.75 14.54 -5.20
N ASN A 71 -9.13 14.80 -4.05
CA ASN A 71 -9.45 15.95 -3.19
C ASN A 71 -10.96 16.09 -2.93
N MET A 72 -11.66 14.96 -2.77
CA MET A 72 -13.10 14.87 -2.61
C MET A 72 -13.44 14.66 -1.13
N SER A 73 -14.41 15.40 -0.61
CA SER A 73 -14.88 15.20 0.76
C SER A 73 -15.87 14.03 0.86
N GLN A 74 -15.93 13.40 2.04
CA GLN A 74 -16.93 12.35 2.33
C GLN A 74 -18.37 12.82 2.11
N LYS A 75 -18.64 14.10 2.37
CA LYS A 75 -19.95 14.72 2.13
C LYS A 75 -20.29 14.77 0.65
N GLN A 76 -19.36 15.22 -0.19
CA GLN A 76 -19.55 15.23 -1.65
C GLN A 76 -19.81 13.82 -2.19
N LEU A 77 -19.04 12.83 -1.73
CA LEU A 77 -19.26 11.43 -2.10
C LEU A 77 -20.66 10.93 -1.68
N ALA A 78 -21.10 11.29 -0.46
CA ALA A 78 -22.42 10.95 0.05
C ALA A 78 -23.53 11.54 -0.85
N ASP A 79 -23.38 12.81 -1.24
CA ASP A 79 -24.32 13.51 -2.12
C ASP A 79 -24.35 12.90 -3.53
N GLU A 80 -23.19 12.53 -4.10
CA GLU A 80 -23.11 11.89 -5.43
C GLU A 80 -23.71 10.48 -5.46
N ILE A 81 -23.50 9.69 -4.40
CA ILE A 81 -24.02 8.33 -4.29
C ILE A 81 -25.48 8.33 -3.78
N GLY A 82 -25.95 9.45 -3.23
CA GLY A 82 -27.30 9.57 -2.69
C GLY A 82 -27.51 8.74 -1.42
N ILE A 83 -26.50 8.67 -0.55
CA ILE A 83 -26.58 8.02 0.77
C ILE A 83 -26.16 8.99 1.87
N SER A 84 -26.47 8.67 3.13
CA SER A 84 -26.11 9.58 4.23
C SER A 84 -24.59 9.65 4.44
N PRO A 85 -24.03 10.82 4.83
CA PRO A 85 -22.62 10.93 5.19
C PRO A 85 -22.19 9.97 6.30
N SER A 86 -23.09 9.66 7.24
CA SER A 86 -22.86 8.64 8.28
C SER A 86 -22.55 7.27 7.67
N ARG A 87 -23.25 6.89 6.60
CA ARG A 87 -23.07 5.59 5.95
C ARG A 87 -21.74 5.52 5.18
N ILE A 88 -21.33 6.63 4.56
CA ILE A 88 -19.97 6.74 3.99
C ILE A 88 -18.90 6.62 5.08
N SER A 89 -19.10 7.27 6.24
CA SER A 89 -18.18 7.16 7.38
C SER A 89 -18.08 5.71 7.89
N ASP A 90 -19.19 4.96 7.92
CA ASP A 90 -19.16 3.54 8.30
C ASP A 90 -18.32 2.69 7.35
N TYR A 91 -18.33 2.99 6.05
CA TYR A 91 -17.50 2.31 5.05
C TYR A 91 -16.02 2.65 5.21
N ILE A 92 -15.70 3.93 5.39
CA ILE A 92 -14.32 4.42 5.53
C ILE A 92 -13.67 3.95 6.84
N SER A 93 -14.48 3.79 7.90
CA SER A 93 -14.00 3.25 9.18
C SER A 93 -13.99 1.73 9.24
N GLY A 94 -14.48 1.04 8.20
CA GLY A 94 -14.58 -0.41 8.17
C GLY A 94 -15.64 -1.01 9.11
N ARG A 95 -16.54 -0.18 9.68
CA ARG A 95 -17.65 -0.66 10.54
C ARG A 95 -18.73 -1.40 9.75
N ALA A 96 -18.88 -1.06 8.47
CA ALA A 96 -19.84 -1.71 7.59
C ALA A 96 -19.22 -1.94 6.21
N GLU A 97 -19.71 -2.95 5.51
CA GLU A 97 -19.38 -3.16 4.09
C GLU A 97 -20.48 -2.60 3.18
N PRO A 98 -20.12 -2.01 2.03
CA PRO A 98 -21.09 -1.58 1.04
C PRO A 98 -21.77 -2.80 0.39
N THR A 99 -23.08 -2.70 0.14
CA THR A 99 -23.77 -3.71 -0.67
C THR A 99 -23.27 -3.67 -2.11
N LEU A 100 -23.44 -4.73 -2.89
CA LEU A 100 -23.04 -4.78 -4.31
C LEU A 100 -23.50 -3.57 -5.12
N LYS A 101 -24.72 -3.07 -4.85
CA LYS A 101 -25.26 -1.87 -5.51
C LYS A 101 -24.43 -0.62 -5.16
N ILE A 102 -24.11 -0.42 -3.88
CA ILE A 102 -23.32 0.72 -3.41
C ILE A 102 -21.85 0.58 -3.83
N ALA A 103 -21.28 -0.61 -3.76
CA ALA A 103 -19.93 -0.91 -4.23
C ALA A 103 -19.76 -0.53 -5.71
N ARG A 104 -20.75 -0.85 -6.55
CA ARG A 104 -20.76 -0.41 -7.96
C ARG A 104 -20.76 1.11 -8.10
N MET A 105 -21.55 1.82 -7.30
CA MET A 105 -21.61 3.29 -7.34
C MET A 105 -20.29 3.91 -6.88
N LEU A 106 -19.70 3.40 -5.80
CA LEU A 106 -18.37 3.78 -5.33
C LEU A 106 -17.31 3.56 -6.41
N CYS A 107 -17.33 2.42 -7.10
CA CYS A 107 -16.40 2.16 -8.21
C CYS A 107 -16.51 3.21 -9.32
N LEU A 108 -17.74 3.56 -9.72
CA LEU A 108 -17.97 4.54 -10.79
C LEU A 108 -17.56 5.96 -10.38
N THR A 109 -17.92 6.40 -9.18
CA THR A 109 -17.61 7.74 -8.68
C THR A 109 -16.12 7.91 -8.37
N LEU A 110 -15.55 6.96 -7.64
CA LEU A 110 -14.16 7.03 -7.18
C LEU A 110 -13.15 6.50 -8.21
N GLY A 111 -13.60 5.87 -9.29
CA GLY A 111 -12.71 5.27 -10.29
C GLY A 111 -12.01 4.00 -9.79
N ILE A 112 -12.55 3.36 -8.75
CA ILE A 112 -12.01 2.12 -8.19
C ILE A 112 -12.44 0.96 -9.09
N THR A 113 -11.51 0.06 -9.40
CA THR A 113 -11.85 -1.13 -10.20
C THR A 113 -12.72 -2.10 -9.39
N PRO A 114 -13.71 -2.77 -10.01
CA PRO A 114 -14.52 -3.76 -9.31
C PRO A 114 -13.71 -4.89 -8.68
N ALA A 115 -12.61 -5.30 -9.33
CA ALA A 115 -11.70 -6.32 -8.79
C ALA A 115 -11.05 -5.86 -7.48
N ALA A 116 -10.56 -4.62 -7.42
CA ALA A 116 -9.98 -4.05 -6.19
C ALA A 116 -11.04 -3.95 -5.07
N MET A 117 -12.25 -3.49 -5.41
CA MET A 117 -13.35 -3.33 -4.44
C MET A 117 -13.86 -4.67 -3.85
N LEU A 118 -13.81 -5.76 -4.62
CA LEU A 118 -14.32 -7.07 -4.21
C LEU A 118 -13.22 -8.01 -3.67
N GLY A 119 -11.95 -7.58 -3.71
CA GLY A 119 -10.81 -8.36 -3.23
C GLY A 119 -10.48 -9.60 -4.06
N CYS A 120 -11.10 -9.76 -5.24
CA CYS A 120 -10.86 -10.86 -6.17
C CYS A 120 -9.62 -10.68 -7.05
#